data_AF-A0A7Y5K8A0-F1
#
_entry.id   AF-A0A7Y5K8A0-F1
#
_cell.length_a   1.000
_cell.length_b   1.000
_cell.length_c   1.000
_cell.angle_alpha   90.00
_cell.angle_beta   90.00
_cell.angle_gamma   90.00
#
_symmetry.space_group_name_H-M   'P 1'
#
loop_
_entity.id
_entity.type
_entity.pdbx_description
1 polymer ?
#
loop_
_entity_poly.entity_id
_entity_poly.type
_entity_poly.pdbx_seq_one_letter_code
_entity_poly.pdbx_strand_id
1 'polypeptide(L)'
;MKNRIPSYIPQNIQSLPVVHKWDEDDPYHLLGQNDKTTEQALSRISGFGKFVFSLGCAEWVIARLGHLVKNSKPRLYLDACWAYELSSDYRLPYELDDSEWAGHIEGPICLALITIINTRYGFDESNAETDSAFAEQVVFHVLSDRDSFKKWRDSILDRILNMCPFDQNNAMGDRLPMEVLDPNANIEPNELSALLLKSLSELELDSNPYVNRRK
;
A
#
# COMPACT_ATOMS: atom_id res chain seq x y z
N MET A 1 -11.50 14.41 -9.29
CA MET A 1 -11.46 12.94 -9.23
C MET A 1 -11.99 12.51 -7.88
N LYS A 2 -12.93 11.56 -7.80
CA LYS A 2 -13.44 11.08 -6.51
C LYS A 2 -12.42 10.10 -5.92
N ASN A 3 -12.04 10.30 -4.67
CA ASN A 3 -11.23 9.35 -3.93
C ASN A 3 -12.04 8.03 -3.83
N ARG A 4 -11.69 7.01 -4.62
CA ARG A 4 -12.35 5.70 -4.60
C ARG A 4 -11.83 4.94 -3.38
N ILE A 5 -12.67 4.79 -2.36
CA ILE A 5 -12.36 3.95 -1.22
C ILE A 5 -12.68 2.50 -1.60
N PRO A 6 -11.74 1.56 -1.44
CA PRO A 6 -12.00 0.14 -1.62
C PRO A 6 -13.15 -0.37 -0.73
N SER A 7 -13.90 -1.36 -1.22
CA SER A 7 -15.05 -1.98 -0.52
C SER A 7 -14.69 -2.57 0.84
N TYR A 8 -13.46 -3.07 0.97
CA TYR A 8 -12.96 -3.71 2.17
C TYR A 8 -12.56 -2.73 3.28
N ILE A 9 -12.55 -1.41 2.99
CA ILE A 9 -12.24 -0.37 3.96
C ILE A 9 -13.56 0.27 4.45
N PRO A 10 -13.83 0.28 5.77
CA PRO A 10 -15.05 0.87 6.30
C PRO A 10 -15.17 2.36 5.98
N GLN A 11 -16.28 2.77 5.35
CA GLN A 11 -16.48 4.17 4.93
C GLN A 11 -16.51 5.16 6.09
N ASN A 12 -16.91 4.71 7.29
CA ASN A 12 -17.02 5.56 8.47
C ASN A 12 -15.66 6.12 8.93
N ILE A 13 -14.52 5.52 8.54
CA ILE A 13 -13.20 6.02 8.96
C ILE A 13 -12.93 7.44 8.46
N GLN A 14 -13.57 7.87 7.36
CA GLN A 14 -13.43 9.24 6.86
C GLN A 14 -14.03 10.27 7.82
N SER A 15 -15.16 9.92 8.43
CA SER A 15 -15.92 10.81 9.30
C SER A 15 -15.34 10.97 10.70
N LEU A 16 -14.35 10.13 11.07
CA LEU A 16 -13.73 10.18 12.40
C LEU A 16 -12.87 11.45 12.55
N PRO A 17 -12.79 12.04 13.75
CA PRO A 17 -11.89 13.17 14.02
C PRO A 17 -10.42 12.79 13.81
N VAL A 18 -9.64 13.69 13.20
CA VAL A 18 -8.18 13.55 13.10
C VAL A 18 -7.58 13.96 14.44
N VAL A 19 -6.96 13.01 15.14
CA VAL A 19 -6.44 13.20 16.52
C VAL A 19 -4.96 12.87 16.67
N HIS A 20 -4.32 12.32 15.64
CA HIS A 20 -2.90 12.03 15.68
C HIS A 20 -2.07 13.31 15.63
N LYS A 21 -0.87 13.25 16.19
CA LYS A 21 0.12 14.32 16.12
C LYS A 21 1.07 14.03 14.97
N TRP A 22 1.74 15.06 14.47
CA TRP A 22 2.75 14.90 13.44
C TRP A 22 3.95 15.78 13.79
N ASP A 23 5.15 15.24 13.56
CA ASP A 23 6.42 15.93 13.72
C ASP A 23 7.10 15.92 12.35
N GLU A 24 7.37 17.11 11.81
CA GLU A 24 7.98 17.26 10.48
C GLU A 24 9.48 16.94 10.50
N ASP A 25 10.14 17.12 11.65
CA ASP A 25 11.59 16.98 11.77
C ASP A 25 11.97 15.50 11.97
N ASP A 26 11.16 14.74 12.71
CA ASP A 26 11.33 13.31 12.91
C ASP A 26 9.96 12.62 13.02
N PRO A 27 9.28 12.28 11.92
CA PRO A 27 7.99 11.61 12.03
C PRO A 27 8.13 10.25 12.72
N TYR A 28 9.22 9.52 12.48
CA TYR A 28 9.43 8.12 12.91
C TYR A 28 9.33 7.93 14.42
N HIS A 29 9.76 8.89 15.24
CA HIS A 29 9.65 8.75 16.70
C HIS A 29 8.19 8.70 17.21
N LEU A 30 7.23 9.20 16.42
CA LEU A 30 5.79 9.12 16.72
C LEU A 30 5.16 7.80 16.24
N LEU A 31 5.88 7.03 15.42
CA LEU A 31 5.46 5.71 14.99
C LEU A 31 5.98 4.66 15.97
N GLY A 32 5.20 3.59 16.12
CA GLY A 32 5.59 2.46 16.96
C GLY A 32 6.73 1.66 16.33
N GLN A 33 7.26 0.71 17.10
CA GLN A 33 8.10 -0.34 16.53
C GLN A 33 7.25 -1.32 15.72
N ASN A 34 7.86 -1.92 14.70
CA ASN A 34 7.22 -2.97 13.91
C ASN A 34 6.72 -4.11 14.81
N ASP A 35 5.53 -4.61 14.50
CA ASP A 35 5.01 -5.82 15.14
C ASP A 35 5.81 -7.02 14.63
N LYS A 36 6.46 -7.73 15.55
CA LYS A 36 7.30 -8.87 15.19
C LYS A 36 6.52 -10.02 14.58
N THR A 37 5.23 -10.16 14.88
CA THR A 37 4.38 -11.17 14.24
C THR A 37 4.08 -10.79 12.78
N THR A 38 3.74 -9.53 12.49
CA THR A 38 3.62 -9.03 11.11
C THR A 38 4.91 -9.24 10.32
N GLU A 39 6.06 -8.83 10.87
CA GLU A 39 7.37 -8.98 10.21
C GLU A 39 7.70 -10.45 9.91
N GLN A 40 7.42 -11.36 10.85
CA GLN A 40 7.59 -12.81 10.66
C GLN A 40 6.64 -13.39 9.62
N ALA A 41 5.42 -12.89 9.49
CA ALA A 41 4.50 -13.32 8.44
C ALA A 41 5.01 -12.86 7.06
N LEU A 42 5.45 -11.60 6.95
CA LEU A 42 5.97 -11.01 5.72
C LEU A 42 7.27 -11.67 5.24
N SER A 43 8.14 -12.14 6.15
CA SER A 43 9.36 -12.87 5.76
C SER A 43 9.07 -14.18 5.02
N ARG A 44 7.85 -14.72 5.15
CA ARG A 44 7.40 -15.96 4.48
C ARG A 44 6.68 -15.72 3.16
N ILE A 45 6.50 -14.46 2.77
CA ILE A 45 5.77 -14.03 1.57
C ILE A 45 6.76 -13.56 0.50
N SER A 46 6.41 -13.68 -0.78
CA SER A 46 7.24 -13.18 -1.88
C SER A 46 7.43 -11.65 -1.87
N GLY A 47 8.36 -11.13 -2.67
CA GLY A 47 8.57 -9.69 -2.83
C GLY A 47 7.30 -8.94 -3.23
N PHE A 48 6.61 -9.35 -4.31
CA PHE A 48 5.37 -8.70 -4.72
C PHE A 48 4.24 -8.83 -3.68
N GLY A 49 4.20 -9.92 -2.91
CA GLY A 49 3.28 -10.03 -1.78
C GLY A 49 3.54 -8.98 -0.70
N LYS A 50 4.81 -8.73 -0.34
CA LYS A 50 5.19 -7.64 0.58
C LYS A 50 4.84 -6.26 0.00
N PHE A 51 5.11 -6.04 -1.29
CA PHE A 51 4.79 -4.79 -1.99
C PHE A 51 3.28 -4.49 -1.95
N VAL A 52 2.46 -5.51 -2.23
CA VAL A 52 1.00 -5.42 -2.23
C VAL A 52 0.43 -5.18 -0.83
N PHE A 53 1.04 -5.77 0.21
CA PHE A 53 0.67 -5.44 1.58
C PHE A 53 0.92 -3.94 1.89
N SER A 54 2.06 -3.39 1.48
CA SER A 54 2.35 -1.96 1.62
C SER A 54 1.39 -1.08 0.83
N LEU A 55 1.00 -1.48 -0.38
CA LEU A 55 -0.04 -0.80 -1.19
C LEU A 55 -1.38 -0.76 -0.43
N GLY A 56 -1.80 -1.88 0.15
CA GLY A 56 -3.02 -1.95 0.95
C GLY A 56 -2.96 -1.05 2.19
N CYS A 57 -1.82 -0.99 2.88
CA CYS A 57 -1.63 -0.06 3.99
C CYS A 57 -1.79 1.40 3.54
N ALA A 58 -1.20 1.78 2.40
CA ALA A 58 -1.39 3.11 1.84
C ALA A 58 -2.85 3.39 1.44
N GLU A 59 -3.60 2.38 0.96
CA GLU A 59 -5.05 2.52 0.69
C GLU A 59 -5.82 2.87 1.96
N TRP A 60 -5.49 2.29 3.11
CA TRP A 60 -6.09 2.67 4.40
C TRP A 60 -5.77 4.10 4.81
N VAL A 61 -4.51 4.54 4.63
CA VAL A 61 -4.10 5.92 4.95
C VAL A 61 -4.81 6.93 4.02
N ILE A 62 -4.85 6.67 2.71
CA ILE A 62 -5.51 7.52 1.73
C ILE A 62 -7.03 7.51 1.90
N ALA A 63 -7.63 6.38 2.24
CA ALA A 63 -9.05 6.31 2.55
C ALA A 63 -9.36 7.20 3.76
N ARG A 64 -8.53 7.14 4.80
CA ARG A 64 -8.68 7.94 6.03
C ARG A 64 -8.49 9.45 5.79
N LEU A 65 -7.39 9.86 5.18
CA LEU A 65 -6.94 11.25 5.13
C LEU A 65 -7.12 11.93 3.76
N GLY A 66 -7.18 11.16 2.67
CA GLY A 66 -7.13 11.70 1.31
C GLY A 66 -8.31 12.62 0.94
N HIS A 67 -9.45 12.52 1.64
CA HIS A 67 -10.58 13.44 1.44
C HIS A 67 -10.35 14.84 2.03
N LEU A 68 -9.34 15.00 2.90
CA LEU A 68 -8.95 16.28 3.51
C LEU A 68 -7.92 17.03 2.66
N VAL A 69 -7.33 16.36 1.67
CA VAL A 69 -6.37 16.94 0.72
C VAL A 69 -7.14 17.55 -0.45
N LYS A 70 -6.72 18.74 -0.91
CA LYS A 70 -7.43 19.48 -1.97
C LYS A 70 -7.22 18.88 -3.37
N ASN A 71 -6.16 18.11 -3.56
CA ASN A 71 -5.74 17.58 -4.85
C ASN A 71 -5.86 16.05 -4.89
N SER A 72 -5.83 15.48 -6.09
CA SER A 72 -5.86 14.02 -6.29
C SER A 72 -4.47 13.38 -6.30
N LYS A 73 -3.40 14.12 -5.94
CA LYS A 73 -2.02 13.61 -6.00
C LYS A 73 -1.84 12.28 -5.23
N PRO A 74 -2.38 12.11 -4.00
CA PRO A 74 -2.21 10.84 -3.27
C PRO A 74 -2.71 9.63 -4.04
N ARG A 75 -3.93 9.75 -4.59
CA ARG A 75 -4.55 8.67 -5.33
C ARG A 75 -3.82 8.40 -6.64
N LEU A 76 -3.46 9.45 -7.38
CA LEU A 76 -2.72 9.32 -8.64
C LEU A 76 -1.35 8.65 -8.42
N TYR A 77 -0.64 9.01 -7.36
CA TYR A 77 0.64 8.38 -7.05
C TYR A 77 0.46 6.89 -6.70
N LEU A 78 -0.52 6.58 -5.84
CA LEU A 78 -0.86 5.19 -5.50
C LEU A 78 -1.27 4.38 -6.74
N ASP A 79 -2.07 4.96 -7.64
CA ASP A 79 -2.47 4.32 -8.90
C ASP A 79 -1.24 4.03 -9.79
N ALA A 80 -0.21 4.89 -9.78
CA ALA A 80 1.04 4.62 -10.50
C ALA A 80 1.85 3.47 -9.85
N CYS A 81 1.86 3.36 -8.52
CA CYS A 81 2.45 2.20 -7.83
C CYS A 81 1.67 0.90 -8.15
N TRP A 82 0.33 0.96 -8.21
CA TRP A 82 -0.47 -0.17 -8.68
C TRP A 82 -0.18 -0.53 -10.13
N ALA A 83 -0.01 0.43 -11.04
CA ALA A 83 0.34 0.14 -12.43
C ALA A 83 1.67 -0.63 -12.51
N TYR A 84 2.66 -0.27 -11.69
CA TYR A 84 3.92 -1.01 -11.55
C TYR A 84 3.72 -2.44 -11.05
N GLU A 85 2.81 -2.68 -10.09
CA GLU A 85 2.48 -4.01 -9.59
C GLU A 85 1.73 -4.86 -10.63
N LEU A 86 0.83 -4.25 -11.39
CA LEU A 86 -0.07 -4.98 -12.28
C LEU A 86 0.54 -5.32 -13.64
N SER A 87 1.59 -4.61 -14.08
CA SER A 87 2.27 -4.89 -15.34
C SER A 87 3.76 -4.54 -15.32
N SER A 88 4.57 -5.34 -16.01
CA SER A 88 5.99 -5.07 -16.26
C SER A 88 6.23 -3.86 -17.17
N ASP A 89 5.22 -3.37 -17.86
CA ASP A 89 5.32 -2.25 -18.80
C ASP A 89 5.46 -0.90 -18.09
N TYR A 90 5.23 -0.86 -16.78
CA TYR A 90 5.32 0.35 -15.97
C TYR A 90 6.59 0.34 -15.12
N ARG A 91 7.07 1.55 -14.82
CA ARG A 91 8.12 1.80 -13.83
C ARG A 91 7.47 2.31 -12.56
N LEU A 92 8.13 2.02 -11.44
CA LEU A 92 7.80 2.64 -10.17
C LEU A 92 7.91 4.18 -10.32
N PRO A 93 6.98 4.96 -9.75
CA PRO A 93 7.08 6.41 -9.78
C PRO A 93 8.35 6.91 -9.06
N TYR A 94 8.78 8.13 -9.40
CA TYR A 94 9.88 8.78 -8.70
C TYR A 94 9.51 9.11 -7.25
N GLU A 95 10.53 9.26 -6.41
CA GLU A 95 10.36 9.71 -5.02
C GLU A 95 9.61 11.05 -4.97
N LEU A 96 8.81 11.21 -3.91
CA LEU A 96 8.05 12.43 -3.64
C LEU A 96 8.99 13.52 -3.13
N ASP A 97 8.68 14.78 -3.43
CA ASP A 97 9.35 15.93 -2.83
C ASP A 97 8.72 16.21 -1.46
N ASP A 98 9.44 15.90 -0.38
CA ASP A 98 8.97 16.07 1.00
C ASP A 98 8.41 17.48 1.29
N SER A 99 8.94 18.52 0.61
CA SER A 99 8.48 19.90 0.80
C SER A 99 7.05 20.14 0.30
N GLU A 100 6.57 19.32 -0.65
CA GLU A 100 5.18 19.38 -1.13
C GLU A 100 4.19 18.64 -0.23
N TRP A 101 4.69 17.84 0.73
CA TRP A 101 3.88 16.93 1.54
C TRP A 101 4.06 17.11 3.04
N ALA A 102 4.14 18.37 3.48
CA ALA A 102 4.24 18.71 4.88
C ALA A 102 2.86 18.74 5.57
N GLY A 103 2.86 18.61 6.89
CA GLY A 103 1.68 18.83 7.72
C GLY A 103 1.05 17.54 8.23
N HIS A 104 0.26 17.70 9.30
CA HIS A 104 -0.44 16.60 9.97
C HIS A 104 -1.42 15.78 9.11
N ILE A 105 -1.70 16.18 7.86
CA ILE A 105 -2.52 15.43 6.91
C ILE A 105 -1.67 14.86 5.78
N GLU A 106 -0.91 15.70 5.07
CA GLU A 106 -0.16 15.28 3.89
C GLU A 106 1.12 14.51 4.26
N GLY A 107 1.73 14.78 5.41
CA GLY A 107 2.91 14.08 5.92
C GLY A 107 2.70 12.58 6.12
N PRO A 108 1.68 12.12 6.90
CA PRO A 108 1.39 10.70 7.03
C PRO A 108 1.05 10.02 5.70
N ILE A 109 0.40 10.73 4.77
CA ILE A 109 0.11 10.19 3.43
C ILE A 109 1.43 10.00 2.66
N CYS A 110 2.32 10.99 2.68
CA CYS A 110 3.63 10.90 2.03
C CYS A 110 4.43 9.74 2.59
N LEU A 111 4.49 9.61 3.92
CA LEU A 111 5.20 8.50 4.58
C LEU A 111 4.64 7.14 4.14
N ALA A 112 3.31 7.00 4.05
CA ALA A 112 2.70 5.77 3.53
C ALA A 112 3.10 5.47 2.07
N LEU A 113 3.15 6.50 1.22
CA LEU A 113 3.52 6.36 -0.19
C LEU A 113 5.01 6.05 -0.37
N ILE A 114 5.90 6.73 0.36
CA ILE A 114 7.35 6.47 0.37
C ILE A 114 7.63 5.06 0.91
N THR A 115 6.87 4.59 1.90
CA THR A 115 7.06 3.23 2.45
C THR A 115 6.82 2.14 1.40
N ILE A 116 5.93 2.36 0.42
CA ILE A 116 5.79 1.46 -0.74
C ILE A 116 7.09 1.39 -1.55
N ILE A 117 7.69 2.55 -1.82
CA ILE A 117 8.94 2.66 -2.57
C ILE A 117 10.09 2.00 -1.79
N ASN A 118 10.20 2.28 -0.50
CA ASN A 118 11.19 1.66 0.40
C ASN A 118 11.02 0.14 0.43
N THR A 119 9.78 -0.35 0.55
CA THR A 119 9.50 -1.81 0.48
C THR A 119 10.08 -2.41 -0.80
N ARG A 120 9.95 -1.72 -1.94
CA ARG A 120 10.52 -2.19 -3.20
C ARG A 120 12.04 -2.16 -3.19
N TYR A 121 12.67 -1.08 -2.75
CA TYR A 121 14.13 -1.00 -2.68
C TYR A 121 14.73 -1.98 -1.67
N GLY A 122 14.00 -2.26 -0.59
CA GLY A 122 14.35 -3.26 0.42
C GLY A 122 14.48 -4.69 -0.13
N PHE A 123 14.00 -4.99 -1.35
CA PHE A 123 14.27 -6.29 -1.98
C PHE A 123 15.74 -6.47 -2.32
N ASP A 124 16.41 -5.39 -2.72
CA ASP A 124 17.82 -5.40 -3.08
C ASP A 124 18.71 -5.35 -1.81
N GLU A 125 18.18 -4.84 -0.70
CA GLU A 125 18.87 -4.68 0.59
C GLU A 125 18.51 -5.74 1.65
N SER A 126 17.61 -6.67 1.34
CA SER A 126 17.07 -7.68 2.28
C SER A 126 16.39 -7.07 3.53
N ASN A 127 15.69 -5.94 3.35
CA ASN A 127 14.96 -5.23 4.41
C ASN A 127 13.45 -5.09 4.11
N ALA A 128 12.96 -5.61 2.98
CA ALA A 128 11.60 -5.36 2.54
C ALA A 128 10.51 -5.82 3.50
N GLU A 129 10.71 -6.90 4.26
CA GLU A 129 9.78 -7.32 5.31
C GLU A 129 9.68 -6.29 6.43
N THR A 130 10.78 -5.61 6.74
CA THR A 130 10.84 -4.57 7.77
C THR A 130 10.11 -3.32 7.29
N ASP A 131 10.37 -2.88 6.06
CA ASP A 131 9.69 -1.72 5.46
C ASP A 131 8.19 -1.99 5.25
N SER A 132 7.85 -3.20 4.80
CA SER A 132 6.46 -3.61 4.61
C SER A 132 5.72 -3.72 5.93
N ALA A 133 6.35 -4.23 7.00
CA ALA A 133 5.80 -4.20 8.35
C ALA A 133 5.64 -2.78 8.86
N PHE A 134 6.57 -1.88 8.54
CA PHE A 134 6.49 -0.46 8.93
C PHE A 134 5.29 0.25 8.30
N ALA A 135 4.85 -0.15 7.10
CA ALA A 135 3.66 0.42 6.45
C ALA A 135 2.41 0.35 7.35
N GLU A 136 2.26 -0.70 8.15
CA GLU A 136 1.13 -0.85 9.08
C GLU A 136 1.20 0.18 10.23
N GLN A 137 2.40 0.59 10.64
CA GLN A 137 2.58 1.57 11.72
C GLN A 137 2.03 2.94 11.29
N VAL A 138 2.17 3.30 10.02
CA VAL A 138 1.58 4.51 9.46
C VAL A 138 0.05 4.44 9.54
N VAL A 139 -0.54 3.27 9.27
CA VAL A 139 -1.99 3.06 9.41
C VAL A 139 -2.44 3.20 10.86
N PHE A 140 -1.74 2.54 11.79
CA PHE A 140 -2.06 2.64 13.22
C PHE A 140 -1.89 4.05 13.78
N HIS A 141 -0.99 4.83 13.21
CA HIS A 141 -0.79 6.22 13.58
C HIS A 141 -2.01 7.08 13.20
N VAL A 142 -2.60 6.90 12.02
CA VAL A 142 -3.71 7.74 11.51
C VAL A 142 -5.11 7.24 11.88
N LEU A 143 -5.26 5.95 12.21
CA LEU A 143 -6.54 5.36 12.60
C LEU A 143 -6.78 5.45 14.11
N SER A 144 -7.95 5.97 14.49
CA SER A 144 -8.43 5.96 15.87
C SER A 144 -9.04 4.61 16.27
N ASP A 145 -9.71 3.91 15.35
CA ASP A 145 -10.14 2.52 15.50
C ASP A 145 -9.24 1.60 14.67
N ARG A 146 -8.52 0.71 15.36
CA ARG A 146 -7.52 -0.19 14.78
C ARG A 146 -8.06 -1.61 14.56
N ASP A 147 -9.23 -1.95 15.09
CA ASP A 147 -9.70 -3.34 15.10
C ASP A 147 -10.10 -3.80 13.70
N SER A 148 -10.73 -2.91 12.92
CA SER A 148 -11.08 -3.18 11.52
C SER A 148 -9.83 -3.42 10.68
N PHE A 149 -8.78 -2.62 10.87
CA PHE A 149 -7.52 -2.79 10.15
C PHE A 149 -6.80 -4.08 10.57
N LYS A 150 -6.74 -4.41 11.86
CA LYS A 150 -6.11 -5.66 12.33
C LYS A 150 -6.77 -6.90 11.73
N LYS A 151 -8.11 -6.94 11.70
CA LYS A 151 -8.85 -8.04 11.06
C LYS A 151 -8.55 -8.14 9.58
N TRP A 152 -8.51 -7.00 8.88
CA TRP A 152 -8.12 -6.95 7.48
C TRP A 152 -6.69 -7.46 7.28
N ARG A 153 -5.73 -6.94 8.05
CA ARG A 153 -4.32 -7.32 8.01
C ARG A 153 -4.15 -8.82 8.17
N ASP A 154 -4.72 -9.40 9.22
CA ASP A 154 -4.56 -10.83 9.52
C ASP A 154 -5.13 -11.69 8.37
N SER A 155 -6.29 -11.29 7.81
CA SER A 155 -6.90 -11.97 6.66
C SER A 155 -6.07 -11.85 5.38
N ILE A 156 -5.48 -10.67 5.13
CA ILE A 156 -4.74 -10.42 3.89
C ILE A 156 -3.35 -11.06 3.95
N LEU A 157 -2.66 -11.04 5.09
CA LEU A 157 -1.38 -11.73 5.24
C LEU A 157 -1.51 -13.23 5.01
N ASP A 158 -2.54 -13.87 5.59
CA ASP A 158 -2.80 -15.30 5.34
C ASP A 158 -3.12 -15.58 3.88
N ARG A 159 -3.96 -14.75 3.25
CA ARG A 159 -4.27 -14.89 1.83
C ARG A 159 -3.04 -14.76 0.93
N ILE A 160 -2.26 -13.68 1.11
CA ILE A 160 -1.07 -13.43 0.31
C ILE A 160 -0.07 -14.57 0.50
N LEU A 161 0.13 -15.05 1.72
CA LEU A 161 0.99 -16.20 2.00
C LEU A 161 0.56 -17.47 1.24
N ASN A 162 -0.74 -17.73 1.12
CA ASN A 162 -1.25 -18.87 0.39
C ASN A 162 -1.13 -18.72 -1.14
N MET A 163 -1.18 -17.48 -1.66
CA MET A 163 -1.14 -17.20 -3.09
C MET A 163 0.28 -17.02 -3.63
N CYS A 164 1.16 -16.36 -2.89
CA CYS A 164 2.55 -16.09 -3.27
C CYS A 164 3.52 -16.32 -2.10
N PRO A 165 3.66 -17.57 -1.63
CA PRO A 165 4.67 -17.88 -0.63
C PRO A 165 6.08 -17.54 -1.15
N PHE A 166 7.00 -17.23 -0.24
CA PHE A 166 8.39 -17.01 -0.60
C PHE A 166 9.02 -18.29 -1.18
N ASP A 167 9.61 -18.19 -2.36
CA ASP A 167 10.42 -19.22 -3.02
C ASP A 167 11.80 -18.65 -3.31
N GLN A 168 12.86 -19.34 -2.90
CA GLN A 168 14.25 -18.92 -3.17
C GLN A 168 14.56 -18.84 -4.67
N ASN A 169 13.89 -19.65 -5.50
CA ASN A 169 14.07 -19.63 -6.95
C ASN A 169 13.27 -18.53 -7.65
N ASN A 170 12.28 -17.96 -6.95
CA ASN A 170 11.46 -16.84 -7.41
C ASN A 170 11.14 -15.91 -6.23
N ALA A 171 12.16 -15.22 -5.71
CA ALA A 171 12.02 -14.42 -4.50
C ALA A 171 10.96 -13.32 -4.62
N MET A 172 10.73 -12.81 -5.84
CA MET A 172 9.69 -11.81 -6.11
C MET A 172 8.28 -12.41 -6.14
N GLY A 173 8.14 -13.68 -6.54
CA GLY A 173 6.86 -14.33 -6.77
C GLY A 173 6.11 -13.77 -7.98
N ASP A 174 4.86 -14.21 -8.14
CA ASP A 174 3.96 -13.69 -9.16
C ASP A 174 3.30 -12.39 -8.70
N ARG A 175 2.93 -11.55 -9.66
CA ARG A 175 2.20 -10.30 -9.43
C ARG A 175 0.77 -10.57 -8.97
N LEU A 176 0.23 -9.73 -8.10
CA LEU A 176 -1.10 -9.89 -7.54
C LEU A 176 -2.08 -8.82 -8.04
N PRO A 177 -3.34 -9.18 -8.30
CA PRO A 177 -4.38 -8.20 -8.61
C PRO A 177 -4.82 -7.44 -7.34
N MET A 178 -5.46 -6.27 -7.51
CA MET A 178 -5.95 -5.47 -6.37
C MET A 178 -6.95 -6.26 -5.51
N GLU A 179 -7.73 -7.14 -6.15
CA GLU A 179 -8.72 -7.99 -5.48
C GLU A 179 -8.14 -8.84 -4.34
N VAL A 180 -6.83 -9.12 -4.34
CA VAL A 180 -6.20 -9.86 -3.23
C VAL A 180 -6.40 -9.17 -1.88
N LEU A 181 -6.54 -7.84 -1.88
CA LEU A 181 -6.72 -7.02 -0.69
C LEU A 181 -8.18 -6.96 -0.18
N ASP A 182 -9.16 -7.52 -0.91
CA ASP A 182 -10.55 -7.61 -0.42
C ASP A 182 -10.78 -8.97 0.25
N PRO A 183 -10.95 -9.06 1.59
CA PRO A 183 -11.21 -10.30 2.32
C PRO A 183 -12.38 -11.13 1.78
N ASN A 184 -13.31 -10.54 1.04
CA ASN A 184 -14.48 -11.22 0.48
C ASN A 184 -14.34 -11.58 -1.00
N ALA A 185 -13.25 -11.19 -1.67
CA ALA A 185 -13.01 -11.59 -3.04
C ALA A 185 -12.73 -13.10 -3.13
N ASN A 186 -13.41 -13.77 -4.06
CA ASN A 186 -13.06 -15.13 -4.47
C ASN A 186 -12.11 -15.02 -5.66
N ILE A 187 -10.88 -15.51 -5.50
CA ILE A 187 -9.85 -15.45 -6.54
C ILE A 187 -9.45 -16.88 -6.87
N GLU A 188 -9.84 -17.35 -8.05
CA GLU A 188 -9.39 -18.63 -8.55
C GLU A 188 -8.03 -18.46 -9.25
N PRO A 189 -7.06 -19.38 -9.08
CA PRO A 189 -5.72 -19.24 -9.66
C PRO A 189 -5.72 -19.07 -11.19
N ASN A 190 -6.69 -19.66 -11.89
CA ASN A 190 -6.84 -19.54 -13.35
C ASN A 190 -7.39 -18.18 -13.81
N GLU A 191 -7.83 -17.32 -12.90
CA GLU A 191 -8.37 -15.99 -13.19
C GLU A 191 -7.35 -14.86 -12.99
N LEU A 192 -6.18 -15.15 -12.39
CA LEU A 192 -5.20 -14.13 -12.01
C LEU A 192 -4.81 -13.19 -13.15
N SER A 193 -4.50 -13.72 -14.34
CA SER A 193 -4.14 -12.89 -15.49
C SER A 193 -5.29 -11.98 -15.95
N ALA A 194 -6.54 -12.46 -15.89
CA ALA A 194 -7.70 -11.66 -16.24
C ALA A 194 -7.96 -10.57 -15.20
N LEU A 195 -7.78 -10.87 -13.92
CA LEU A 195 -7.90 -9.92 -12.82
C LEU A 195 -6.83 -8.82 -12.88
N LEU A 196 -5.58 -9.17 -13.22
CA LEU A 196 -4.51 -8.18 -13.41
C LEU A 196 -4.86 -7.18 -14.52
N LEU A 197 -5.32 -7.66 -15.69
CA LEU A 197 -5.73 -6.81 -16.81
C LEU A 197 -6.94 -5.94 -16.46
N LYS A 198 -7.93 -6.50 -15.77
CA LYS A 198 -9.11 -5.77 -15.30
C LYS A 198 -8.71 -4.68 -14.32
N SER A 199 -7.95 -5.02 -13.27
CA SER A 199 -7.40 -4.08 -12.29
C SER A 199 -6.65 -2.93 -12.98
N LEU A 200 -5.79 -3.26 -13.96
CA LEU A 200 -5.03 -2.26 -14.71
C LEU A 200 -5.94 -1.32 -15.52
N SER A 201 -7.03 -1.83 -16.08
CA SER A 201 -8.01 -1.03 -16.84
C SER A 201 -8.86 -0.09 -15.97
N GLU A 202 -8.93 -0.35 -14.66
CA GLU A 202 -9.64 0.50 -13.70
C GLU A 202 -8.79 1.69 -13.23
N LEU A 203 -7.48 1.68 -13.50
CA LEU A 203 -6.57 2.76 -13.14
C LEU A 203 -6.68 3.92 -14.13
N GLU A 204 -6.58 5.14 -13.61
CA GLU A 204 -6.43 6.33 -14.44
C GLU A 204 -4.97 6.44 -14.88
N LEU A 205 -4.64 5.93 -16.07
CA LEU A 205 -3.25 5.86 -16.55
C LEU A 205 -2.87 6.99 -17.53
N ASP A 206 -3.80 7.43 -18.38
CA ASP A 206 -3.48 8.34 -19.48
C ASP A 206 -3.28 9.79 -19.04
N SER A 207 -3.96 10.21 -17.97
CA SER A 207 -3.88 11.56 -17.37
C SER A 207 -3.01 11.62 -16.11
N ASN A 208 -2.42 10.49 -15.69
CA ASN A 208 -1.70 10.39 -14.43
C ASN A 208 -0.22 10.78 -14.60
N PRO A 209 0.24 11.89 -14.00
CA PRO A 209 1.59 12.40 -14.19
C PRO A 209 2.68 11.52 -13.56
N TYR A 210 2.30 10.58 -12.70
CA TYR A 210 3.22 9.66 -12.03
C TYR A 210 3.42 8.35 -12.80
N VAL A 211 2.59 8.07 -13.80
CA VAL A 211 2.70 6.85 -14.62
C VAL A 211 3.84 6.98 -15.62
N ASN A 212 4.79 6.05 -15.56
CA ASN A 212 5.94 6.01 -16.44
C ASN A 212 6.02 4.65 -17.17
N ARG A 213 5.79 4.64 -18.48
CA ARG A 213 5.86 3.44 -19.31
C ARG A 213 7.31 3.13 -19.72
N ARG A 214 7.69 1.86 -19.66
CA ARG A 214 8.95 1.36 -20.24
C ARG A 214 8.83 1.47 -21.76
N LYS A 215 9.80 2.15 -22.38
CA LYS A 215 9.96 2.19 -23.84
C LYS A 215 10.56 0.88 -24.34
#